data_AF-G9N964-F1
#
_entry.id   AF-G9N964-F1
#
_cell.length_a   1.000
_cell.length_b   1.000
_cell.length_c   1.000
_cell.angle_alpha   90.00
_cell.angle_beta   90.00
_cell.angle_gamma   90.00
#
_symmetry.space_group_name_H-M   'P 1'
#
loop_
_entity.id
_entity.type
_entity.pdbx_description
1 polymer ?
#
loop_
_entity_poly.entity_id
_entity_poly.type
_entity_poly.pdbx_seq_one_letter_code
_entity_poly.pdbx_strand_id
1 'polypeptide(L)'
;METGAEGEDVDMAGKREPPNPDETVCKYNLHCTNKDCKFAHQSPAAPPGVSVDVNDVCSFGAACKNRKCVGRHPSPAARLAHQSEQDCKFFPNCQNPRCPFKHPSMPLCRNGADCSTPNCKFTHVTTKCKYTPCLNPTCPFAHEEGQQGGFKDKVWTPGQGQEHVSERKFVDENAEEQLIKPETENKEEMVQDQEIIG
;
A
#
# COMPACT_ATOMS: atom_id res chain seq x y z
N MET A 1 45.89 -75.34 -21.70
CA MET A 1 45.31 -74.63 -22.86
C MET A 1 43.82 -74.79 -22.72
N GLU A 2 43.15 -73.78 -22.16
CA GLU A 2 42.45 -72.71 -22.91
C GLU A 2 40.97 -73.13 -23.10
N THR A 3 39.93 -72.35 -22.79
CA THR A 3 39.77 -70.89 -22.65
C THR A 3 38.64 -70.60 -21.65
N GLY A 4 38.80 -69.52 -20.87
CA GLY A 4 37.77 -68.98 -19.98
C GLY A 4 36.78 -68.10 -20.75
N ALA A 5 35.52 -68.13 -20.34
CA ALA A 5 34.46 -67.27 -20.86
C ALA A 5 34.74 -65.80 -20.49
N GLU A 6 35.05 -65.01 -21.49
CA GLU A 6 35.14 -63.55 -21.43
C GLU A 6 33.72 -62.95 -21.39
N GLY A 7 33.41 -62.25 -20.30
CA GLY A 7 32.20 -61.46 -20.18
C GLY A 7 32.36 -60.20 -21.02
N GLU A 8 31.54 -60.08 -22.06
CA GLU A 8 31.42 -58.88 -22.89
C GLU A 8 30.95 -57.71 -22.01
N ASP A 9 31.84 -56.76 -21.77
CA ASP A 9 31.52 -55.53 -21.06
C ASP A 9 30.75 -54.62 -22.01
N VAL A 10 29.52 -54.29 -21.64
CA VAL A 10 28.71 -53.32 -22.38
C VAL A 10 29.24 -51.92 -22.07
N ASP A 11 30.22 -51.47 -22.85
CA ASP A 11 30.69 -50.09 -22.93
C ASP A 11 29.50 -49.12 -23.12
N MET A 12 28.98 -48.58 -22.02
CA MET A 12 28.00 -47.48 -22.00
C MET A 12 28.68 -46.13 -22.31
N ALA A 13 29.43 -46.09 -23.41
CA ALA A 13 30.03 -44.89 -23.98
C ALA A 13 29.20 -44.36 -25.17
N GLY A 14 27.87 -44.36 -25.04
CA GLY A 14 27.00 -43.61 -25.93
C GLY A 14 27.25 -42.11 -25.74
N LYS A 15 27.79 -41.44 -26.77
CA LYS A 15 27.86 -39.97 -26.84
C LYS A 15 26.47 -39.43 -26.48
N ARG A 16 26.33 -38.83 -25.30
CA ARG A 16 25.09 -38.15 -24.90
C ARG A 16 24.95 -36.93 -25.78
N GLU A 17 24.18 -37.08 -26.85
CA GLU A 17 23.64 -35.95 -27.60
C GLU A 17 22.99 -34.98 -26.60
N PRO A 18 23.25 -33.66 -26.67
CA PRO A 18 22.74 -32.74 -25.67
C PRO A 18 21.21 -32.91 -25.62
N PRO A 19 20.63 -33.18 -24.44
CA PRO A 19 19.20 -33.36 -24.31
C PRO A 19 18.50 -32.16 -24.95
N ASN A 20 17.61 -32.45 -25.90
CA ASN A 20 16.89 -31.41 -26.63
C ASN A 20 16.21 -30.49 -25.60
N PRO A 21 16.50 -29.17 -25.61
CA PRO A 21 16.00 -28.25 -24.59
C PRO A 21 14.47 -28.18 -24.54
N ASP A 22 13.80 -28.58 -25.62
CA ASP A 22 12.36 -28.56 -25.73
C ASP A 22 11.68 -29.84 -25.24
N GLU A 23 12.42 -30.93 -25.01
CA GLU A 23 11.89 -32.25 -24.60
C GLU A 23 12.27 -32.63 -23.18
N THR A 24 13.04 -31.78 -22.49
CA THR A 24 13.55 -32.08 -21.14
C THR A 24 13.12 -31.07 -20.09
N VAL A 25 12.78 -31.62 -18.91
CA VAL A 25 12.46 -30.83 -17.72
C VAL A 25 13.75 -30.25 -17.14
N CYS A 26 13.72 -28.98 -16.74
CA CYS A 26 14.88 -28.33 -16.15
C CYS A 26 15.26 -29.04 -14.84
N LYS A 27 16.53 -29.43 -14.70
CA LYS A 27 17.09 -30.01 -13.47
C LYS A 27 16.75 -29.19 -12.22
N TYR A 28 16.73 -27.86 -12.34
CA TYR A 28 16.50 -26.94 -11.23
C TYR A 28 15.02 -26.60 -10.99
N ASN A 29 14.10 -26.96 -11.90
CA ASN A 29 12.65 -26.77 -11.76
C ASN A 29 12.30 -25.41 -11.11
N LEU A 30 11.72 -25.39 -9.90
CA LEU A 30 11.30 -24.16 -9.20
C LEU A 30 12.46 -23.25 -8.76
N HIS A 31 13.68 -23.75 -8.70
CA HIS A 31 14.87 -23.03 -8.26
C HIS A 31 15.70 -22.48 -9.42
N CYS A 32 15.20 -22.60 -10.67
CA CYS A 32 15.91 -22.07 -11.82
C CYS A 32 15.92 -20.52 -11.78
N THR A 33 17.11 -19.94 -11.71
CA THR A 33 17.35 -18.49 -11.69
C THR A 33 17.47 -17.88 -13.09
N ASN A 34 17.59 -18.71 -14.13
CA ASN A 34 17.78 -18.24 -15.50
C ASN A 34 16.46 -17.79 -16.09
N LYS A 35 16.37 -16.52 -16.48
CA LYS A 35 15.17 -15.93 -17.10
C LYS A 35 14.85 -16.62 -18.42
N ASP A 36 15.85 -16.83 -19.25
CA ASP A 36 15.73 -17.40 -20.61
C ASP A 36 15.94 -18.92 -20.65
N CYS A 37 15.61 -19.63 -19.57
CA CYS A 37 15.73 -21.09 -19.54
C CYS A 37 14.70 -21.73 -20.49
N LYS A 38 15.19 -22.39 -21.55
CA LYS A 38 14.37 -23.01 -22.59
C LYS A 38 13.70 -24.31 -22.16
N PHE A 39 14.22 -24.96 -21.12
CA PHE A 39 13.72 -26.21 -20.57
C PHE A 39 12.31 -26.07 -19.96
N ALA A 40 11.59 -27.18 -19.88
CA ALA A 40 10.27 -27.20 -19.25
C ALA A 40 10.39 -27.04 -17.71
N HIS A 41 9.59 -26.14 -17.13
CA HIS A 41 9.49 -25.97 -15.68
C HIS A 41 8.06 -26.25 -15.21
N GLN A 42 7.94 -26.70 -13.97
CA GLN A 42 6.66 -26.73 -13.25
C GLN A 42 6.10 -25.33 -13.10
N SER A 43 4.77 -25.21 -13.13
CA SER A 43 4.12 -23.95 -12.77
C SER A 43 4.52 -23.56 -11.34
N PRO A 44 5.11 -22.38 -11.10
CA PRO A 44 5.47 -21.97 -9.74
C PRO A 44 4.26 -21.78 -8.80
N ALA A 45 3.04 -21.78 -9.35
CA ALA A 45 1.79 -21.76 -8.59
C ALA A 45 1.31 -23.16 -8.17
N ALA A 46 1.90 -24.22 -8.75
CA ALA A 46 1.59 -25.59 -8.41
C ALA A 46 2.44 -26.06 -7.21
N PRO A 47 1.89 -26.93 -6.34
CA PRO A 47 2.67 -27.54 -5.27
C PRO A 47 3.83 -28.38 -5.85
N PRO A 48 4.95 -28.52 -5.11
CA PRO A 48 6.09 -29.29 -5.56
C PRO A 48 5.70 -30.75 -5.79
N GLY A 49 6.02 -31.29 -6.98
CA GLY A 49 5.78 -32.70 -7.32
C GLY A 49 4.69 -32.95 -8.37
N VAL A 50 4.14 -31.90 -8.99
CA VAL A 50 3.25 -32.07 -10.14
C VAL A 50 4.08 -32.45 -11.37
N SER A 51 3.67 -33.51 -12.07
CA SER A 51 4.27 -33.92 -13.35
C SER A 51 4.04 -32.85 -14.42
N VAL A 52 5.09 -32.51 -15.16
CA VAL A 52 5.01 -31.57 -16.28
C VAL A 52 4.94 -32.35 -17.58
N ASP A 53 3.93 -32.08 -18.40
CA ASP A 53 3.93 -32.47 -19.79
C ASP A 53 4.74 -31.45 -20.59
N VAL A 54 5.78 -31.96 -21.25
CA VAL A 54 6.74 -31.15 -21.98
C VAL A 54 6.18 -30.68 -23.33
N ASN A 55 5.22 -31.42 -23.89
CA ASN A 55 4.61 -31.13 -25.20
C ASN A 55 3.52 -30.05 -25.12
N ASP A 56 2.86 -29.91 -23.96
CA ASP A 56 1.78 -28.94 -23.78
C ASP A 56 2.31 -27.61 -23.24
N VAL A 57 2.43 -26.59 -24.10
CA VAL A 57 2.80 -25.23 -23.66
C VAL A 57 1.58 -24.53 -23.09
N CYS A 58 1.64 -24.16 -21.80
CA CYS A 58 0.55 -23.43 -21.17
C CYS A 58 0.30 -22.10 -21.89
N SER A 59 -0.93 -21.87 -22.39
CA SER A 59 -1.30 -20.62 -23.08
C SER A 59 -1.14 -19.37 -22.22
N PHE A 60 -1.18 -19.52 -20.89
CA PHE A 60 -0.99 -18.42 -19.94
C PHE A 60 0.48 -18.20 -19.56
N GLY A 61 1.38 -19.13 -19.89
CA GLY A 61 2.82 -19.03 -19.67
C GLY A 61 3.21 -18.49 -18.29
N ALA A 62 3.97 -17.39 -18.28
CA ALA A 62 4.44 -16.71 -17.05
C ALA A 62 3.32 -16.09 -16.19
N ALA A 63 2.11 -15.90 -16.74
CA ALA A 63 0.96 -15.36 -16.03
C ALA A 63 0.02 -16.45 -15.48
N CYS A 64 0.37 -17.73 -15.61
CA CYS A 64 -0.48 -18.83 -15.17
C CYS A 64 -0.76 -18.77 -13.65
N LYS A 65 -2.05 -18.77 -13.30
CA LYS A 65 -2.56 -18.77 -11.93
C LYS A 65 -3.08 -20.15 -11.49
N ASN A 66 -3.02 -21.13 -12.37
CA ASN A 66 -3.60 -22.45 -12.14
C ASN A 66 -2.67 -23.32 -11.29
N ARG A 67 -3.14 -23.71 -10.11
CA ARG A 67 -2.39 -24.54 -9.15
C ARG A 67 -2.19 -26.00 -9.57
N LYS A 68 -2.89 -26.43 -10.62
CA LYS A 68 -2.85 -27.80 -11.17
C LYS A 68 -2.38 -27.85 -12.62
N CYS A 69 -1.74 -26.79 -13.10
CA CYS A 69 -1.33 -26.75 -14.50
C CYS A 69 -0.17 -27.73 -14.71
N VAL A 70 -0.39 -28.68 -15.62
CA VAL A 70 0.59 -29.70 -16.00
C VAL A 70 1.43 -29.30 -17.21
N GLY A 71 1.04 -28.24 -17.94
CA GLY A 71 1.79 -27.81 -19.11
C GLY A 71 3.18 -27.24 -18.78
N ARG A 72 4.03 -27.17 -19.80
CA ARG A 72 5.31 -26.45 -19.82
C ARG A 72 5.11 -24.98 -19.51
N HIS A 73 5.82 -24.50 -18.50
CA HIS A 73 5.92 -23.08 -18.16
C HIS A 73 7.33 -22.55 -18.40
N PRO A 74 7.48 -21.24 -18.70
CA PRO A 74 8.77 -20.57 -18.68
C PRO A 74 9.34 -20.57 -17.26
N SER A 75 10.63 -20.22 -17.15
CA SER A 75 11.36 -20.23 -15.88
C SER A 75 10.62 -19.47 -14.75
N PRO A 76 10.76 -19.90 -13.49
CA PRO A 76 10.25 -19.14 -12.35
C PRO A 76 10.77 -17.70 -12.29
N ALA A 77 12.01 -17.48 -12.76
CA ALA A 77 12.60 -16.15 -12.90
C ALA A 77 11.86 -15.26 -13.91
N ALA A 78 11.40 -15.82 -15.04
CA ALA A 78 10.58 -15.10 -16.02
C ALA A 78 9.21 -14.71 -15.43
N ARG A 79 8.60 -15.59 -14.62
CA ARG A 79 7.36 -15.29 -13.88
C ARG A 79 7.56 -14.17 -12.86
N LEU A 80 8.68 -14.16 -12.15
CA LEU A 80 9.00 -13.09 -11.20
C LEU A 80 9.18 -11.75 -11.92
N ALA A 81 9.89 -11.74 -13.06
CA ALA A 81 10.05 -10.56 -13.90
C ALA A 81 8.69 -10.02 -14.39
N HIS A 82 7.80 -10.91 -14.84
CA HIS A 82 6.45 -10.53 -15.25
C HIS A 82 5.64 -9.94 -14.09
N GLN A 83 5.73 -10.51 -12.88
CA GLN A 83 5.04 -9.96 -11.70
C GLN A 83 5.60 -8.59 -11.30
N SER A 84 6.91 -8.38 -11.41
CA SER A 84 7.54 -7.10 -11.07
C SER A 84 7.23 -5.96 -12.04
N GLU A 85 6.72 -6.25 -13.23
CA GLU A 85 6.22 -5.23 -14.16
C GLU A 85 4.79 -4.80 -13.82
N GLN A 86 3.99 -5.70 -13.24
CA GLN A 86 2.60 -5.42 -12.91
C GLN A 86 2.51 -4.58 -11.63
N ASP A 87 1.74 -3.50 -11.68
CA ASP A 87 1.46 -2.66 -10.52
C ASP A 87 0.67 -3.44 -9.46
N CYS A 88 1.06 -3.27 -8.20
CA CYS A 88 0.39 -3.92 -7.08
C CYS A 88 -1.04 -3.38 -6.92
N LYS A 89 -2.04 -4.25 -7.12
CA LYS A 89 -3.46 -3.92 -6.89
C LYS A 89 -3.76 -3.45 -5.46
N PHE A 90 -2.97 -3.89 -4.49
CA PHE A 90 -3.15 -3.56 -3.07
C PHE A 90 -2.40 -2.28 -2.66
N PHE A 91 -1.61 -1.67 -3.54
CA PHE A 91 -1.03 -0.36 -3.28
C PHE A 91 -2.17 0.67 -3.08
N PRO A 92 -2.14 1.54 -2.05
CA PRO A 92 -1.06 1.82 -1.08
C PRO A 92 -1.05 0.97 0.20
N ASN A 93 -2.03 0.09 0.41
CA ASN A 93 -2.21 -0.68 1.65
C ASN A 93 -1.55 -2.08 1.61
N CYS A 94 -0.48 -2.24 0.82
CA CYS A 94 0.21 -3.52 0.72
C CYS A 94 1.06 -3.77 1.98
N GLN A 95 0.67 -4.76 2.79
CA GLN A 95 1.39 -5.13 4.02
C GLN A 95 2.57 -6.08 3.77
N ASN A 96 2.76 -6.57 2.54
CA ASN A 96 3.81 -7.53 2.24
C ASN A 96 5.14 -6.80 1.95
N PRO A 97 6.18 -6.93 2.80
CA PRO A 97 7.48 -6.29 2.58
C PRO A 97 8.25 -6.89 1.39
N ARG A 98 7.93 -8.13 1.00
CA ARG A 98 8.53 -8.86 -0.13
C ARG A 98 7.48 -9.07 -1.24
N CYS A 99 6.71 -8.02 -1.54
CA CYS A 99 5.73 -8.06 -2.62
C CYS A 99 6.46 -8.22 -3.97
N PRO A 100 6.11 -9.23 -4.79
CA PRO A 100 6.69 -9.41 -6.13
C PRO A 100 6.14 -8.43 -7.16
N PHE A 101 5.08 -7.70 -6.82
CA PHE A 101 4.47 -6.68 -7.67
C PHE A 101 5.16 -5.33 -7.49
N LYS A 102 5.05 -4.49 -8.51
CA LYS A 102 5.64 -3.15 -8.51
C LYS A 102 4.93 -2.25 -7.50
N HIS A 103 5.71 -1.61 -6.64
CA HIS A 103 5.29 -0.46 -5.84
C HIS A 103 5.99 0.78 -6.40
N PRO A 104 5.29 1.90 -6.62
CA PRO A 104 5.96 3.11 -7.03
C PRO A 104 6.89 3.59 -5.89
N SER A 105 8.10 4.02 -6.26
CA SER A 105 9.16 4.38 -5.30
C SER A 105 8.86 5.67 -4.53
N MET A 106 8.01 6.54 -5.08
CA MET A 106 7.71 7.84 -4.49
C MET A 106 6.54 7.71 -3.50
N PRO A 107 6.62 8.39 -2.33
CA PRO A 107 5.56 8.34 -1.35
C PRO A 107 4.28 8.98 -1.89
N LEU A 108 3.16 8.64 -1.26
CA LEU A 108 1.84 9.16 -1.62
C LEU A 108 1.80 10.68 -1.44
N CYS A 109 1.14 11.35 -2.39
CA CYS A 109 0.90 12.78 -2.30
C CYS A 109 -0.06 13.08 -1.13
N ARG A 110 0.35 13.97 -0.22
CA ARG A 110 -0.49 14.41 0.92
C ARG A 110 -1.72 15.19 0.48
N ASN A 111 -1.65 15.83 -0.67
CA ASN A 111 -2.74 16.63 -1.25
C ASN A 111 -3.79 15.75 -1.95
N GLY A 112 -3.61 14.43 -1.97
CA GLY A 112 -4.51 13.50 -2.65
C GLY A 112 -4.24 13.38 -4.15
N ALA A 113 -5.16 12.76 -4.87
CA ALA A 113 -5.08 12.62 -6.32
C ALA A 113 -5.33 13.96 -7.06
N ASP A 114 -6.12 14.84 -6.45
CA ASP A 114 -6.54 16.15 -7.00
C ASP A 114 -5.49 17.25 -6.76
N CYS A 115 -4.22 16.88 -6.66
CA CYS A 115 -3.13 17.78 -6.35
C CYS A 115 -2.93 18.80 -7.48
N SER A 116 -3.24 20.08 -7.22
CA SER A 116 -3.11 21.16 -8.20
C SER A 116 -1.68 21.72 -8.34
N THR A 117 -0.70 21.17 -7.63
CA THR A 117 0.68 21.69 -7.68
C THR A 117 1.34 21.30 -9.02
N PRO A 118 1.92 22.25 -9.76
CA PRO A 118 2.58 21.95 -11.03
C PRO A 118 3.84 21.09 -10.78
N ASN A 119 4.03 20.05 -11.61
CA ASN A 119 5.19 19.14 -11.54
C ASN A 119 5.34 18.37 -10.21
N CYS A 120 4.23 17.87 -9.66
CA CYS A 120 4.27 17.01 -8.48
C CYS A 120 4.88 15.63 -8.80
N LYS A 121 6.00 15.29 -8.14
CA LYS A 121 6.72 14.01 -8.31
C LYS A 121 6.19 12.89 -7.41
N PHE A 122 5.23 13.19 -6.54
CA PHE A 122 4.63 12.22 -5.63
C PHE A 122 3.64 11.32 -6.35
N THR A 123 3.33 10.16 -5.76
CA THR A 123 2.37 9.23 -6.35
C THR A 123 0.94 9.71 -6.10
N HIS A 124 0.19 9.87 -7.18
CA HIS A 124 -1.23 10.19 -7.14
C HIS A 124 -2.02 8.91 -7.38
N VAL A 125 -2.88 8.54 -6.44
CA VAL A 125 -3.66 7.30 -6.53
C VAL A 125 -4.98 7.60 -7.24
N THR A 126 -5.24 6.97 -8.38
CA THR A 126 -6.45 7.18 -9.18
C THR A 126 -7.69 6.44 -8.66
N THR A 127 -7.53 5.60 -7.62
CA THR A 127 -8.66 4.90 -7.00
C THR A 127 -9.51 5.88 -6.21
N LYS A 128 -10.82 5.86 -6.47
CA LYS A 128 -11.81 6.73 -5.82
C LYS A 128 -11.90 6.48 -4.31
N CYS A 129 -12.06 7.55 -3.55
CA CYS A 129 -12.33 7.50 -2.12
C CYS A 129 -13.70 6.88 -1.87
N LYS A 130 -13.79 5.95 -0.91
CA LYS A 130 -15.04 5.28 -0.54
C LYS A 130 -16.00 6.19 0.25
N TYR A 131 -15.50 7.24 0.89
CA TYR A 131 -16.26 8.05 1.85
C TYR A 131 -16.79 9.35 1.26
N THR A 132 -18.09 9.59 1.37
CA THR A 132 -18.80 10.81 0.93
C THR A 132 -19.63 11.40 2.10
N PRO A 133 -19.18 12.45 2.80
CA PRO A 133 -17.93 13.20 2.64
C PRO A 133 -16.71 12.54 3.31
N CYS A 134 -15.53 12.73 2.72
CA CYS A 134 -14.25 12.33 3.29
C CYS A 134 -13.78 13.39 4.28
N LEU A 135 -13.64 13.00 5.56
CA LEU A 135 -13.19 13.90 6.65
C LEU A 135 -11.65 13.96 6.79
N ASN A 136 -10.92 13.11 6.08
CA ASN A 136 -9.46 13.07 6.18
C ASN A 136 -8.84 14.13 5.26
N PRO A 137 -8.17 15.16 5.82
CA PRO A 137 -7.56 16.22 5.02
C PRO A 137 -6.40 15.73 4.16
N THR A 138 -5.70 14.67 4.59
CA THR A 138 -4.54 14.08 3.89
C THR A 138 -4.90 12.77 3.19
N CYS A 139 -6.15 12.64 2.73
CA CYS A 139 -6.60 11.43 2.06
C CYS A 139 -5.89 11.27 0.70
N PRO A 140 -5.18 10.16 0.43
CA PRO A 140 -4.41 9.97 -0.79
C PRO A 140 -5.26 9.53 -2.00
N PHE A 141 -6.52 9.16 -1.75
CA PHE A 141 -7.46 8.69 -2.77
C PHE A 141 -8.04 9.85 -3.58
N ALA A 142 -8.57 9.55 -4.77
CA ALA A 142 -9.23 10.55 -5.60
C ALA A 142 -10.61 10.91 -5.04
N HIS A 143 -10.93 12.21 -4.97
CA HIS A 143 -12.23 12.69 -4.51
C HIS A 143 -13.00 13.33 -5.67
N GLU A 144 -14.32 13.22 -5.64
CA GLU A 144 -15.20 14.00 -6.52
C GLU A 144 -15.40 15.41 -5.96
N GLU A 145 -15.80 16.36 -6.81
CA GLU A 145 -15.98 17.76 -6.41
C GLU A 145 -17.01 17.87 -5.25
N GLY A 146 -16.57 18.39 -4.10
CA GLY A 146 -17.39 18.47 -2.88
C GLY A 146 -17.34 17.24 -1.95
N GLN A 147 -16.68 16.14 -2.35
CA GLN A 147 -16.52 14.94 -1.50
C GLN A 147 -15.46 15.13 -0.42
N GLN A 148 -14.36 15.83 -0.72
CA GLN A 148 -13.33 16.15 0.27
C GLN A 148 -13.85 17.27 1.16
N GLY A 149 -13.99 17.01 2.47
CA GLY A 149 -14.50 17.99 3.42
C GLY A 149 -13.75 19.32 3.30
N GLY A 150 -14.50 20.43 3.30
CA GLY A 150 -14.06 21.81 3.00
C GLY A 150 -13.02 22.39 3.97
N PHE A 151 -11.86 21.75 4.07
CA PHE A 151 -10.73 22.19 4.87
C PHE A 151 -9.76 23.09 4.08
N LYS A 152 -9.94 23.19 2.76
CA LYS A 152 -9.15 24.07 1.89
C LYS A 152 -9.24 25.54 2.32
N ASP A 153 -10.39 25.91 2.89
CA ASP A 153 -10.76 27.30 3.23
C ASP A 153 -10.64 27.62 4.73
N LYS A 154 -10.09 26.71 5.55
CA LYS A 154 -9.85 26.96 6.99
C LYS A 154 -8.45 27.47 7.27
N VAL A 155 -7.94 28.34 6.41
CA VAL A 155 -6.74 29.14 6.68
C VAL A 155 -7.21 30.43 7.33
N TRP A 156 -6.78 30.69 8.57
CA TRP A 156 -7.03 31.96 9.22
C TRP A 156 -6.35 33.07 8.40
N THR A 157 -7.14 33.86 7.66
CA THR A 157 -6.70 35.05 6.96
C THR A 157 -6.73 36.24 7.93
N PRO A 158 -5.58 36.87 8.22
CA PRO A 158 -5.58 38.09 9.03
C PRO A 158 -6.36 39.19 8.31
N GLY A 159 -7.48 39.64 8.90
CA GLY A 159 -8.23 40.83 8.45
C GLY A 159 -9.73 40.67 8.21
N GLN A 160 -10.31 39.47 8.35
CA GLN A 160 -11.73 39.23 8.04
C GLN A 160 -12.66 38.98 9.25
N GLY A 161 -12.14 39.05 10.48
CA GLY A 161 -12.95 38.91 11.69
C GLY A 161 -12.56 39.99 12.67
N GLN A 162 -13.57 40.79 13.07
CA GLN A 162 -13.69 41.70 14.20
C GLN A 162 -12.40 42.21 14.86
N GLU A 163 -12.35 43.54 15.06
CA GLU A 163 -11.49 44.26 16.01
C GLU A 163 -10.81 43.33 17.01
N HIS A 164 -9.48 43.24 16.90
CA HIS A 164 -8.69 42.40 17.77
C HIS A 164 -9.01 42.74 19.23
N VAL A 165 -9.21 41.71 20.07
CA VAL A 165 -9.59 41.86 21.48
C VAL A 165 -8.63 42.73 22.32
N SER A 166 -7.46 43.09 21.79
CA SER A 166 -6.57 44.09 22.40
C SER A 166 -6.99 45.55 22.20
N GLU A 167 -8.00 45.84 21.37
CA GLU A 167 -8.61 47.17 21.25
C GLU A 167 -9.79 47.40 22.19
N ARG A 168 -10.24 46.37 22.92
CA ARG A 168 -11.28 46.56 23.95
C ARG A 168 -10.71 47.34 25.12
N LYS A 169 -11.13 48.60 25.26
CA LYS A 169 -10.91 49.40 26.48
C LYS A 169 -11.62 48.71 27.65
N PHE A 170 -10.82 48.27 28.63
CA PHE A 170 -11.29 47.61 29.86
C PHE A 170 -11.81 48.58 30.93
N VAL A 171 -11.64 49.88 30.70
CA VAL A 171 -12.08 50.94 31.61
C VAL A 171 -13.07 51.82 30.87
N ASP A 172 -14.27 51.93 31.43
CA ASP A 172 -15.31 52.85 30.96
C ASP A 172 -14.98 54.26 31.47
N GLU A 173 -14.55 55.15 30.59
CA GLU A 173 -14.19 56.54 30.95
C GLU A 173 -15.42 57.40 31.35
N ASN A 174 -16.64 56.86 31.23
CA ASN A 174 -17.88 57.55 31.63
C ASN A 174 -18.44 57.06 32.98
N ALA A 175 -17.85 56.02 33.57
CA ALA A 175 -18.28 55.51 34.86
C ALA A 175 -17.71 56.39 36.01
N GLU A 176 -18.61 56.90 36.83
CA GLU A 176 -18.30 57.67 38.03
C GLU A 176 -17.43 56.84 39.01
N GLU A 177 -16.25 57.39 39.35
CA GLU A 177 -15.26 56.74 40.23
C GLU A 177 -15.86 56.50 41.62
N GLN A 178 -16.13 55.24 41.98
CA GLN A 178 -16.58 54.88 43.32
C GLN A 178 -15.40 54.89 44.30
N LEU A 179 -15.23 56.01 45.02
CA LEU A 179 -14.27 56.13 46.10
C LEU A 179 -14.77 55.35 47.33
N ILE A 180 -14.36 54.09 47.44
CA ILE A 180 -14.62 53.26 48.63
C ILE A 180 -13.82 53.85 49.80
N LYS A 181 -14.46 54.67 50.63
CA LYS A 181 -13.89 55.07 51.92
C LYS A 181 -14.07 53.91 52.90
N PRO A 182 -13.00 53.47 53.60
CA PRO A 182 -13.14 52.46 54.64
C PRO A 182 -13.71 53.15 55.88
N GLU A 183 -15.03 53.12 56.05
CA GLU A 183 -15.64 53.52 57.32
C GLU A 183 -16.22 52.32 58.04
N THR A 184 -15.75 52.19 59.27
CA THR A 184 -16.18 51.26 60.30
C THR A 184 -17.64 51.50 60.68
N GLU A 185 -18.57 50.68 60.22
CA GLU A 185 -19.92 50.61 60.82
C GLU A 185 -20.39 49.14 60.83
N ASN A 186 -20.50 48.58 62.03
CA ASN A 186 -21.74 48.50 62.80
C ASN A 186 -22.50 47.21 62.46
N LYS A 187 -22.25 46.25 63.33
CA LYS A 187 -23.01 45.02 63.55
C LYS A 187 -24.45 45.42 63.86
N GLU A 188 -25.41 44.85 63.13
CA GLU A 188 -26.78 44.50 63.55
C GLU A 188 -27.76 44.76 62.41
N GLU A 189 -27.98 43.74 61.58
CA GLU A 189 -29.31 43.29 61.17
C GLU A 189 -29.18 41.90 60.53
N MET A 190 -29.21 40.88 61.39
CA MET A 190 -29.26 39.45 61.04
C MET A 190 -30.59 38.87 61.52
N VAL A 191 -31.70 39.08 60.80
CA VAL A 191 -33.02 38.48 61.07
C VAL A 191 -33.84 38.67 59.78
N GLN A 192 -34.54 37.76 59.11
CA GLN A 192 -34.96 36.37 59.24
C GLN A 192 -35.50 36.00 57.84
N ASP A 193 -35.13 34.85 57.29
CA ASP A 193 -35.99 34.09 56.36
C ASP A 193 -35.49 32.64 56.31
N GLN A 194 -36.00 31.82 57.25
CA GLN A 194 -36.24 30.38 57.06
C GLN A 194 -37.67 30.27 56.51
N GLU A 195 -38.00 29.46 55.51
CA GLU A 195 -38.37 28.02 55.57
C GLU A 195 -38.42 27.51 54.10
N ILE A 196 -37.74 26.44 53.63
CA ILE A 196 -37.92 24.97 53.75
C ILE A 196 -39.34 24.43 53.50
N ILE A 197 -39.67 24.06 52.24
CA ILE A 197 -40.57 22.95 51.81
C ILE A 197 -40.20 22.67 50.34
N GLY A 198 -40.00 21.46 49.78
CA GLY A 198 -40.00 20.07 50.20
C GLY A 198 -39.63 19.25 48.95
#